data_AF-A0AAW2Z3G4-F1
#
_entry.id   AF-A0AAW2Z3G4-F1
#
_cell.length_a   1.000
_cell.length_b   1.000
_cell.length_c   1.000
_cell.angle_alpha   90.00
_cell.angle_beta   90.00
_cell.angle_gamma   90.00
#
_symmetry.space_group_name_H-M   'P 1'
#
loop_
_entity.id
_entity.type
_entity.pdbx_description
1 polymer ?
#
loop_
_entity_poly.entity_id
_entity_poly.type
_entity_poly.pdbx_seq_one_letter_code
_entity_poly.pdbx_strand_id
1 'polypeptide(L)'
;MRCYSEYTCANCGKKDVKSRCSQCKFACYCSKECQVSHWKKVHKSECKPCIKLCSICTKSPDLCKCKNNPHHDDDGLMYEAPNTTMEERIENLKKFGDVVEKKSKGEIFGKNISRDLIDKGFPRILEKNRIRLHTMMEAYWTKDSLTLGGKEIPRYMFAAVCQSAYSKFIDFDWVEMTLMESVMINNAFQASDPKIYPLNDPELKEIFGALTICHESIKGCAFDNVSLDVTLTML
;
A
#
# COMPACT_ATOMS: atom_id res chain seq x y z
N MET A 1 -2.12 -15.33 -8.35
CA MET A 1 -2.28 -14.04 -9.09
C MET A 1 -1.91 -14.24 -10.56
N ARG A 2 -2.91 -14.36 -11.46
CA ARG A 2 -2.69 -14.36 -12.93
C ARG A 2 -2.98 -12.96 -13.47
N CYS A 3 -1.95 -12.14 -13.61
CA CYS A 3 -2.07 -10.88 -14.35
C CYS A 3 -2.04 -11.17 -15.85
N TYR A 4 -3.19 -11.03 -16.49
CA TYR A 4 -3.36 -10.98 -17.93
C TYR A 4 -3.05 -9.56 -18.43
N SER A 5 -1.89 -9.39 -19.09
CA SER A 5 -1.61 -8.51 -20.25
C SER A 5 -0.14 -8.03 -20.25
N GLU A 6 0.59 -8.40 -21.31
CA GLU A 6 1.93 -7.94 -21.75
C GLU A 6 3.10 -7.92 -20.73
N TYR A 7 3.66 -9.10 -20.43
CA TYR A 7 4.96 -9.17 -19.77
C TYR A 7 6.06 -8.56 -20.66
N THR A 8 6.55 -7.39 -20.28
CA THR A 8 7.61 -6.66 -21.00
C THR A 8 8.94 -6.77 -20.25
N CYS A 9 10.04 -6.95 -20.99
CA CYS A 9 11.38 -7.02 -20.43
C CYS A 9 11.78 -5.68 -19.80
N ALA A 10 12.04 -5.67 -18.50
CA ALA A 10 12.43 -4.45 -17.78
C ALA A 10 13.77 -3.85 -18.24
N ASN A 11 14.62 -4.64 -18.92
CA ASN A 11 15.90 -4.14 -19.43
C ASN A 11 15.83 -3.60 -20.87
N CYS A 12 15.08 -4.26 -21.75
CA CYS A 12 15.15 -4.01 -23.20
C CYS A 12 13.79 -3.80 -23.89
N GLY A 13 12.69 -3.82 -23.14
CA GLY A 13 11.35 -3.52 -23.67
C GLY A 13 10.72 -4.61 -24.55
N LYS A 14 11.35 -5.77 -24.73
CA LYS A 14 10.74 -6.90 -25.47
C LYS A 14 9.48 -7.41 -24.78
N LYS A 15 8.39 -7.60 -25.54
CA LYS A 15 7.13 -8.17 -25.05
C LYS A 15 7.19 -9.68 -24.89
N ASP A 16 6.11 -10.26 -24.35
CA ASP A 16 5.87 -11.70 -24.17
C ASP A 16 6.94 -12.44 -23.36
N VAL A 17 7.56 -11.78 -22.39
CA VAL A 17 8.60 -12.40 -21.56
C VAL A 17 8.01 -13.29 -20.45
N LYS A 18 8.59 -14.48 -20.27
CA LYS A 18 8.07 -15.47 -19.30
C LYS A 18 8.86 -15.53 -18.00
N SER A 19 10.11 -15.06 -17.99
CA SER A 19 10.96 -15.08 -16.81
C SER A 19 10.70 -13.87 -15.91
N ARG A 20 10.67 -14.10 -14.59
CA ARG A 20 10.47 -13.07 -13.58
C ARG A 20 11.58 -13.13 -12.53
N CYS A 21 11.87 -11.99 -11.90
CA CYS A 21 12.78 -11.95 -10.77
C CYS A 21 12.34 -12.97 -9.70
N SER A 22 13.25 -13.82 -9.23
CA SER A 22 12.91 -14.88 -8.28
C SER A 22 12.55 -14.34 -6.89
N GLN A 23 13.00 -13.14 -6.56
CA GLN A 23 12.71 -12.46 -5.29
C GLN A 23 11.39 -11.70 -5.37
N CYS A 24 11.33 -10.64 -6.18
CA CYS A 24 10.17 -9.75 -6.21
C CYS A 24 9.03 -10.23 -7.11
N LYS A 25 9.26 -11.12 -8.08
CA LYS A 25 8.26 -11.58 -9.08
C LYS A 25 7.61 -10.49 -9.97
N PHE A 26 7.89 -9.21 -9.74
CA PHE A 26 7.39 -8.08 -10.52
C PHE A 26 8.18 -7.84 -11.81
N ALA A 27 9.51 -7.71 -11.71
CA ALA A 27 10.33 -7.44 -12.90
C ALA A 27 10.43 -8.67 -13.79
N CYS A 28 10.14 -8.49 -15.09
CA CYS A 28 10.17 -9.55 -16.09
C CYS A 28 11.35 -9.39 -17.05
N TYR A 29 11.88 -10.50 -17.55
CA TYR A 29 13.10 -10.52 -18.37
C TYR A 29 13.00 -11.51 -19.52
N CYS A 30 13.49 -11.11 -20.69
CA CYS A 30 13.59 -12.03 -21.83
C CYS A 30 14.74 -13.02 -21.69
N SER A 31 15.75 -12.71 -20.87
CA SER A 31 16.94 -13.54 -20.68
C SER A 31 17.65 -13.23 -19.36
N LYS A 32 18.54 -14.14 -18.94
CA LYS A 32 19.37 -13.97 -17.74
C LYS A 32 20.31 -12.77 -17.87
N GLU A 33 20.80 -12.49 -19.07
CA GLU A 33 21.69 -11.37 -19.37
C GLU A 33 20.95 -10.04 -19.16
N CYS A 34 19.69 -9.94 -19.61
CA CYS A 34 18.85 -8.77 -19.34
C CYS A 34 18.56 -8.59 -17.85
N GLN A 35 18.32 -9.68 -17.11
CA GLN A 35 18.17 -9.61 -15.66
C GLN A 35 19.43 -9.10 -14.98
N VAL A 36 20.61 -9.65 -15.30
CA VAL A 36 21.88 -9.24 -14.67
C VAL A 36 22.24 -7.79 -15.01
N SER A 37 22.01 -7.37 -16.27
CA SER A 37 22.24 -5.99 -16.69
C SER A 37 21.34 -5.01 -15.93
N HIS A 38 20.03 -5.30 -15.87
CA HIS A 38 19.08 -4.48 -15.13
C HIS A 38 19.34 -4.48 -13.62
N TRP A 39 19.72 -5.63 -13.06
CA TRP A 39 20.10 -5.79 -11.64
C TRP A 39 21.20 -4.82 -11.24
N LYS A 40 22.29 -4.76 -12.01
CA LYS A 40 23.43 -3.89 -11.71
C LYS A 40 23.10 -2.41 -11.89
N LYS A 41 22.22 -2.07 -12.83
CA LYS A 41 21.89 -0.67 -13.15
C LYS A 41 20.93 -0.05 -12.15
N VAL A 42 19.84 -0.73 -11.81
CA VAL A 42 18.74 -0.13 -11.02
C VAL A 42 17.96 -1.14 -10.20
N HIS A 43 17.73 -2.37 -10.70
CA HIS A 43 16.81 -3.27 -10.02
C HIS A 43 17.30 -3.75 -8.66
N LYS A 44 18.62 -3.78 -8.39
CA LYS A 44 19.13 -4.17 -7.06
C LYS A 44 18.60 -3.26 -5.94
N SER A 45 18.52 -1.95 -6.17
CA SER A 45 18.00 -1.00 -5.17
C SER A 45 16.48 -1.00 -5.09
N GLU A 46 15.79 -1.39 -6.16
CA GLU A 46 14.32 -1.40 -6.24
C GLU A 46 13.72 -2.77 -5.89
N CYS A 47 14.51 -3.85 -5.88
CA CYS A 47 14.00 -5.19 -5.72
C CYS A 47 13.57 -5.44 -4.26
N LYS A 48 12.25 -5.45 -4.05
CA LYS A 48 11.62 -5.85 -2.79
C LYS A 48 11.16 -7.31 -2.88
N PRO A 49 11.65 -8.23 -2.01
CA PRO A 49 11.21 -9.62 -2.03
C PRO A 49 9.69 -9.73 -1.94
N CYS A 50 9.08 -10.62 -2.72
CA CYS A 50 7.69 -10.96 -2.54
C CYS A 50 7.55 -12.01 -1.46
N ILE A 51 6.61 -11.82 -0.53
CA ILE A 51 6.25 -12.86 0.43
C ILE A 51 5.00 -13.58 -0.09
N LYS A 52 5.03 -14.92 -0.09
CA LYS A 52 3.87 -15.75 -0.42
C LYS A 52 2.90 -15.80 0.76
N LEU A 53 1.63 -15.52 0.53
CA LEU A 53 0.59 -15.63 1.54
C LEU A 53 -0.31 -16.84 1.30
N CYS A 54 -0.86 -17.36 2.39
CA CYS A 54 -2.00 -18.26 2.33
C CYS A 54 -3.20 -17.55 1.69
N SER A 55 -3.79 -18.13 0.64
CA SER A 55 -4.95 -17.58 -0.07
C SER A 55 -6.23 -17.53 0.77
N ILE A 56 -6.31 -18.29 1.87
CA ILE A 56 -7.48 -18.37 2.74
C ILE A 56 -7.37 -17.41 3.93
N CYS A 57 -6.27 -17.48 4.67
CA CYS A 57 -6.12 -16.72 5.91
C CYS A 57 -5.19 -15.51 5.78
N THR A 58 -4.61 -15.30 4.59
CA THR A 58 -3.72 -14.19 4.25
C THR A 58 -2.55 -14.04 5.22
N LYS A 59 -2.07 -15.12 5.84
CA LYS A 59 -0.87 -15.10 6.69
C LYS A 59 0.35 -15.54 5.90
N SER A 60 1.51 -15.01 6.27
CA SER A 60 2.80 -15.51 5.78
C SER A 60 2.98 -16.98 6.15
N PRO A 61 3.88 -17.73 5.47
CA PRO A 61 4.03 -19.16 5.71
C PRO A 61 4.40 -19.46 7.17
N ASP A 62 5.17 -18.56 7.79
CA ASP A 62 5.63 -18.69 9.19
C ASP A 62 4.52 -18.44 10.21
N LEU A 63 3.55 -17.58 9.89
CA LEU A 63 2.42 -17.22 10.77
C LEU A 63 1.15 -18.04 10.47
N CYS A 64 1.15 -18.76 9.36
CA CYS A 64 0.02 -19.56 8.93
C CYS A 64 -0.11 -20.81 9.82
N LYS A 65 -1.23 -20.92 10.54
CA LYS A 65 -1.59 -22.13 11.30
C LYS A 65 -2.33 -23.17 10.45
N CYS A 66 -2.60 -22.90 9.17
CA CYS A 66 -3.22 -23.83 8.23
C CYS A 66 -2.25 -24.96 7.78
N LYS A 67 -1.24 -25.29 8.61
CA LYS A 67 -0.24 -26.32 8.32
C LYS A 67 -0.96 -27.63 7.97
N ASN A 68 -0.53 -28.25 6.86
CA ASN A 68 -1.04 -29.51 6.27
C ASN A 68 -2.24 -29.39 5.32
N ASN A 69 -2.63 -28.20 4.89
CA ASN A 69 -3.65 -28.05 3.85
C ASN A 69 -2.98 -27.89 2.46
N PRO A 70 -3.36 -28.64 1.41
CA PRO A 70 -2.74 -28.63 0.07
C PRO A 70 -2.71 -27.27 -0.66
N HIS A 71 -3.30 -26.21 -0.13
CA HIS A 71 -3.31 -24.87 -0.75
C HIS A 71 -1.98 -24.10 -0.63
N HIS A 72 -0.93 -24.69 -0.03
CA HIS A 72 0.41 -24.09 -0.01
C HIS A 72 1.17 -24.29 -1.34
N ASP A 73 0.66 -25.17 -2.21
CA ASP A 73 1.32 -25.57 -3.45
C ASP A 73 0.88 -24.75 -4.68
N ASP A 74 -0.19 -23.94 -4.56
CA ASP A 74 -0.73 -23.17 -5.68
C ASP A 74 -0.93 -21.67 -5.34
N ASP A 75 -0.26 -20.82 -6.12
CA ASP A 75 -0.60 -19.42 -6.41
C ASP A 75 -0.94 -18.45 -5.25
N GLY A 76 -0.37 -18.66 -4.05
CA GLY A 76 -0.46 -17.71 -2.93
C GLY A 76 -0.24 -16.25 -3.33
N LEU A 77 -0.95 -15.32 -2.68
CA LEU A 77 -0.82 -13.88 -2.97
C LEU A 77 0.63 -13.45 -2.73
N MET A 78 1.20 -12.76 -3.71
CA MET A 78 2.57 -12.23 -3.69
C MET A 78 2.48 -10.74 -3.39
N TYR A 79 3.13 -10.27 -2.33
CA TYR A 79 3.18 -8.84 -1.98
C TYR A 79 4.62 -8.40 -1.74
N GLU A 80 4.95 -7.16 -2.10
CA GLU A 80 6.24 -6.56 -1.78
C GLU A 80 6.46 -6.54 -0.27
N ALA A 81 7.54 -7.17 0.19
CA ALA A 81 8.02 -7.03 1.54
C ALA A 81 8.42 -5.57 1.76
N PRO A 82 8.08 -4.98 2.92
CA PRO A 82 8.58 -3.67 3.27
C PRO A 82 10.10 -3.75 3.39
N ASN A 83 10.80 -2.80 2.77
CA ASN A 83 12.24 -2.64 2.98
C ASN A 83 12.55 -1.81 4.24
N THR A 84 11.51 -1.22 4.87
CA THR A 84 11.62 -0.37 6.05
C THR A 84 11.52 -1.20 7.34
N THR A 85 12.47 -0.98 8.23
CA THR A 85 12.49 -1.49 9.61
C THR A 85 11.43 -0.80 10.47
N MET A 86 11.11 -1.39 11.64
CA MET A 86 10.16 -0.78 12.57
C MET A 86 10.70 0.55 13.11
N GLU A 87 12.01 0.63 13.34
CA GLU A 87 12.71 1.82 13.81
C GLU A 87 12.61 2.97 12.79
N GLU A 88 12.87 2.70 11.50
CA GLU A 88 12.73 3.68 10.42
C GLU A 88 11.30 4.17 10.26
N ARG A 89 10.33 3.27 10.41
CA ARG A 89 8.90 3.62 10.39
C ARG A 89 8.52 4.55 11.53
N ILE A 90 8.95 4.25 12.75
CA ILE A 90 8.74 5.14 13.91
C ILE A 90 9.36 6.52 13.64
N GLU A 91 10.53 6.56 13.01
CA GLU A 91 11.18 7.82 12.64
C GLU A 91 10.39 8.60 11.57
N ASN A 92 9.84 7.93 10.55
CA ASN A 92 8.97 8.57 9.56
C ASN A 92 7.70 9.15 10.21
N LEU A 93 7.10 8.43 11.15
CA LEU A 93 5.93 8.91 11.88
C LEU A 93 6.24 10.15 12.73
N LYS A 94 7.42 10.21 13.36
CA LYS A 94 7.88 11.41 14.09
C LYS A 94 8.04 12.60 13.16
N LYS A 95 8.71 12.43 12.01
CA LYS A 95 8.86 13.48 10.99
C LYS A 95 7.52 14.03 10.53
N PHE A 96 6.53 13.16 10.31
CA PHE A 96 5.17 13.58 9.99
C PHE A 96 4.56 14.44 11.10
N GLY A 97 4.66 14.01 12.37
CA GLY A 97 4.21 14.79 13.52
C GLY A 97 4.84 16.19 13.56
N ASP A 98 6.15 16.30 13.37
CA ASP A 98 6.86 17.58 13.34
C ASP A 98 6.37 18.51 12.23
N VAL A 99 6.07 17.96 11.04
CA VAL A 99 5.52 18.73 9.91
C VAL A 99 4.13 19.26 10.24
N VAL A 100 3.27 18.43 10.82
CA VAL A 100 1.90 18.83 11.21
C VAL A 100 1.91 19.88 12.32
N GLU A 101 2.74 19.71 13.35
CA GLU A 101 2.88 20.69 14.43
C GLU A 101 3.37 22.06 13.94
N LYS A 102 4.38 22.07 13.04
CA LYS A 102 4.89 23.31 12.44
C LYS A 102 3.81 24.01 11.62
N LYS A 103 3.05 23.26 10.81
CA LYS A 103 2.02 23.82 9.91
C LYS A 103 0.77 24.29 10.65
N SER A 104 0.36 23.58 11.71
CA SER A 104 -0.78 23.96 12.57
C SER A 104 -0.51 25.15 13.48
N LYS A 105 0.70 25.74 13.45
CA LYS A 105 1.12 26.85 14.34
C LYS A 105 0.86 26.57 15.82
N GLY A 106 0.84 25.31 16.22
CA GLY A 106 0.58 24.91 17.61
C GLY A 106 -0.90 25.00 18.04
N GLU A 107 -1.84 25.02 17.10
CA GLU A 107 -3.25 24.72 17.39
C GLU A 107 -3.40 23.32 18.01
N ILE A 108 -4.48 23.09 18.76
CA ILE A 108 -4.70 21.82 19.50
C ILE A 108 -4.74 20.63 18.53
N PHE A 109 -5.28 20.83 17.32
CA PHE A 109 -5.33 19.85 16.26
C PHE A 109 -3.94 19.71 15.63
N GLY A 110 -3.15 18.74 16.11
CA GLY A 110 -1.80 18.53 15.59
C GLY A 110 -0.75 18.14 16.63
N LYS A 111 -0.95 18.59 17.88
CA LYS A 111 0.05 18.38 18.95
C LYS A 111 0.17 16.91 19.30
N ASN A 112 1.42 16.44 19.36
CA ASN A 112 1.81 15.12 19.78
C ASN A 112 1.20 13.95 18.97
N ILE A 113 0.67 14.18 17.76
CA ILE A 113 0.04 13.12 16.95
C ILE A 113 0.94 11.88 16.82
N SER A 114 2.23 12.10 16.50
CA SER A 114 3.18 11.01 16.34
C SER A 114 3.41 10.26 17.65
N ARG A 115 3.53 10.98 18.78
CA ARG A 115 3.66 10.41 20.12
C ARG A 115 2.42 9.59 20.49
N ASP A 116 1.23 10.15 20.30
CA ASP A 116 -0.04 9.50 20.64
C ASP A 116 -0.22 8.19 19.86
N LEU A 117 0.11 8.19 18.56
CA LEU A 117 0.08 6.99 17.73
C LEU A 117 1.11 5.95 18.20
N ILE A 118 2.33 6.37 18.54
CA ILE A 118 3.39 5.47 19.05
C ILE A 118 2.97 4.85 20.39
N ASP A 119 2.47 5.66 21.33
CA ASP A 119 2.10 5.24 22.69
C ASP A 119 0.92 4.27 22.67
N LYS A 120 -0.01 4.44 21.72
CA LYS A 120 -1.09 3.46 21.45
C LYS A 120 -0.60 2.16 20.81
N GLY A 121 0.69 2.04 20.48
CA GLY A 121 1.25 0.88 19.81
C GLY A 121 0.86 0.78 18.33
N PHE A 122 0.43 1.88 17.72
CA PHE A 122 -0.07 1.91 16.34
C PHE A 122 0.90 1.27 15.32
N PRO A 123 2.24 1.49 15.38
CA PRO A 123 3.18 0.80 14.50
C PRO A 123 3.05 -0.72 14.48
N ARG A 124 2.81 -1.32 15.65
CA ARG A 124 2.65 -2.78 15.79
C ARG A 124 1.26 -3.23 15.32
N ILE A 125 0.22 -2.45 15.61
CA ILE A 125 -1.15 -2.70 15.12
C ILE A 125 -1.15 -2.70 13.59
N LEU A 126 -0.51 -1.70 12.98
CA LEU A 126 -0.45 -1.57 11.54
C LEU A 126 0.36 -2.71 10.90
N GLU A 127 1.51 -3.07 11.46
CA GLU A 127 2.30 -4.21 10.96
C GLU A 127 1.53 -5.54 11.06
N LYS A 128 0.82 -5.76 12.16
CA LYS A 128 -0.03 -6.95 12.34
C LYS A 128 -1.15 -7.02 11.29
N ASN A 129 -1.70 -5.88 10.89
CA ASN A 129 -2.81 -5.79 9.94
C ASN A 129 -2.39 -5.47 8.50
N ARG A 130 -1.08 -5.29 8.25
CA ARG A 130 -0.46 -5.02 6.95
C ARG A 130 -1.16 -5.76 5.81
N ILE A 131 -1.27 -7.07 5.98
CA ILE A 131 -1.75 -7.94 4.91
C ILE A 131 -3.25 -7.76 4.67
N ARG A 132 -4.04 -7.63 5.75
CA ARG A 132 -5.48 -7.33 5.65
C ARG A 132 -5.69 -6.04 4.86
N LEU A 133 -4.90 -5.02 5.14
CA LEU A 133 -4.94 -3.73 4.43
C LEU A 133 -4.50 -3.86 2.97
N HIS A 134 -3.46 -4.65 2.67
CA HIS A 134 -3.07 -4.92 1.28
C HIS A 134 -4.22 -5.57 0.51
N THR A 135 -4.82 -6.63 1.05
CA THR A 135 -5.95 -7.33 0.41
C THR A 135 -7.15 -6.40 0.22
N MET A 136 -7.40 -5.50 1.16
CA MET A 136 -8.47 -4.49 1.06
C MET A 136 -8.21 -3.54 -0.10
N MET A 137 -6.99 -2.99 -0.18
CA MET A 137 -6.57 -2.11 -1.26
C MET A 137 -6.61 -2.85 -2.59
N GLU A 138 -6.18 -4.11 -2.63
CA GLU A 138 -6.19 -4.95 -3.83
C GLU A 138 -7.59 -5.18 -4.36
N ALA A 139 -8.52 -5.56 -3.47
CA ALA A 139 -9.92 -5.67 -3.81
C ALA A 139 -10.49 -4.33 -4.32
N TYR A 140 -9.98 -3.20 -3.85
CA TYR A 140 -10.41 -1.88 -4.31
C TYR A 140 -9.86 -1.53 -5.69
N TRP A 141 -8.55 -1.68 -5.96
CA TRP A 141 -7.98 -1.29 -7.26
C TRP A 141 -8.26 -2.29 -8.40
N THR A 142 -8.77 -3.47 -8.06
CA THR A 142 -9.19 -4.47 -9.04
C THR A 142 -10.63 -4.30 -9.50
N LYS A 143 -11.45 -3.49 -8.81
CA LYS A 143 -12.80 -3.09 -9.25
C LYS A 143 -12.74 -2.34 -10.58
N ASP A 144 -13.83 -2.43 -11.34
CA ASP A 144 -13.93 -1.81 -12.67
C ASP A 144 -13.78 -0.28 -12.60
N SER A 145 -13.01 0.25 -13.55
CA SER A 145 -12.75 1.66 -13.89
C SER A 145 -12.94 2.73 -12.80
N LEU A 146 -11.85 3.41 -12.43
CA LEU A 146 -11.96 4.69 -11.70
C LEU A 146 -12.22 5.83 -12.71
N THR A 147 -13.21 6.69 -12.46
CA THR A 147 -13.39 7.93 -13.22
C THR A 147 -12.96 9.14 -12.39
N LEU A 148 -12.16 10.03 -12.97
CA LEU A 148 -11.78 11.31 -12.36
C LEU A 148 -12.19 12.46 -13.29
N GLY A 149 -13.07 13.34 -12.82
CA GLY A 149 -13.60 14.44 -13.64
C GLY A 149 -14.32 13.96 -14.91
N GLY A 150 -15.03 12.82 -14.82
CA GLY A 150 -15.74 12.20 -15.95
C GLY A 150 -14.85 11.47 -16.96
N LYS A 151 -13.54 11.37 -16.72
CA LYS A 151 -12.61 10.61 -17.56
C LYS A 151 -12.20 9.30 -16.91
N GLU A 152 -12.23 8.22 -17.67
CA GLU A 152 -11.74 6.91 -17.23
C GLU A 152 -10.22 6.96 -17.01
N ILE A 153 -9.77 6.50 -15.84
CA ILE A 153 -8.36 6.34 -15.51
C ILE A 153 -7.94 4.93 -15.93
N PRO A 154 -6.85 4.77 -16.71
CA PRO A 154 -6.34 3.46 -17.05
C PRO A 154 -6.05 2.62 -15.80
N ARG A 155 -6.51 1.36 -15.79
CA ARG A 155 -6.39 0.45 -14.64
C ARG A 155 -4.97 0.35 -14.08
N TYR A 156 -3.95 0.33 -14.93
CA TYR A 156 -2.55 0.25 -14.50
C TYR A 156 -2.12 1.50 -13.70
N MET A 157 -2.64 2.68 -14.05
CA MET A 157 -2.34 3.93 -13.37
C MET A 157 -3.05 3.95 -12.00
N PHE A 158 -4.30 3.53 -11.97
CA PHE A 158 -5.06 3.41 -10.71
C PHE A 158 -4.40 2.42 -9.73
N ALA A 159 -3.99 1.24 -10.22
CA ALA A 159 -3.26 0.26 -9.43
C ALA A 159 -1.93 0.81 -8.91
N ALA A 160 -1.16 1.52 -9.74
CA ALA A 160 0.10 2.13 -9.32
C ALA A 160 -0.08 3.17 -8.19
N VAL A 161 -1.10 4.02 -8.28
CA VAL A 161 -1.42 4.99 -7.22
C VAL A 161 -1.83 4.27 -5.93
N CYS A 162 -2.68 3.24 -6.02
CA CYS A 162 -3.10 2.50 -4.84
C CYS A 162 -1.95 1.74 -4.17
N GLN A 163 -1.03 1.17 -4.95
CA GLN A 163 0.17 0.52 -4.44
C GLN A 163 1.10 1.53 -3.75
N SER A 164 1.31 2.70 -4.35
CA SER A 164 2.10 3.77 -3.74
C SER A 164 1.48 4.25 -2.43
N ALA A 165 0.16 4.49 -2.44
CA ALA A 165 -0.59 4.89 -1.26
C ALA A 165 -0.44 3.87 -0.12
N TYR A 166 -0.68 2.60 -0.41
CA TYR A 166 -0.52 1.51 0.56
C TYR A 166 0.92 1.46 1.12
N SER A 167 1.94 1.51 0.26
CA SER A 167 3.35 1.46 0.71
C SER A 167 3.67 2.61 1.66
N LYS A 168 3.35 3.86 1.27
CA LYS A 168 3.62 5.04 2.09
C LYS A 168 2.87 5.00 3.41
N PHE A 169 1.62 4.52 3.40
CA PHE A 169 0.83 4.44 4.63
C PHE A 169 1.43 3.45 5.62
N ILE A 170 1.81 2.27 5.13
CA ILE A 170 2.41 1.21 5.94
C ILE A 170 3.82 1.58 6.43
N ASP A 171 4.58 2.33 5.65
CA ASP A 171 5.94 2.77 5.96
C ASP A 171 5.98 4.07 6.79
N PHE A 172 4.81 4.60 7.18
CA PHE A 172 4.63 5.92 7.81
C PHE A 172 5.25 7.09 7.04
N ASP A 173 5.44 6.94 5.74
CA ASP A 173 5.95 7.98 4.85
C ASP A 173 4.85 8.96 4.46
N TRP A 174 4.12 9.44 5.47
CA TRP A 174 2.93 10.27 5.32
C TRP A 174 3.25 11.71 4.94
N VAL A 175 4.52 12.12 5.11
CA VAL A 175 5.02 13.42 4.62
C VAL A 175 5.03 13.44 3.09
N GLU A 176 5.43 12.33 2.46
CA GLU A 176 5.50 12.18 1.00
C GLU A 176 4.17 11.71 0.39
N MET A 177 3.14 11.52 1.22
CA MET A 177 1.82 11.08 0.77
C MET A 177 1.03 12.26 0.21
N THR A 178 0.54 12.08 -1.01
CA THR A 178 -0.32 13.03 -1.70
C THR A 178 -1.76 12.96 -1.18
N LEU A 179 -2.52 14.03 -1.39
CA LEU A 179 -3.96 14.03 -1.09
C LEU A 179 -4.68 12.88 -1.81
N MET A 180 -4.37 12.64 -3.10
CA MET A 180 -4.95 11.55 -3.88
C MET A 180 -4.68 10.18 -3.24
N GLU A 181 -3.44 9.91 -2.81
CA GLU A 181 -3.10 8.64 -2.15
C GLU A 181 -3.88 8.45 -0.84
N SER A 182 -4.00 9.50 -0.02
CA SER A 182 -4.81 9.42 1.22
C SER A 182 -6.29 9.14 0.94
N VAL A 183 -6.84 9.76 -0.11
CA VAL A 183 -8.22 9.53 -0.58
C VAL A 183 -8.40 8.08 -1.04
N MET A 184 -7.44 7.52 -1.78
CA MET A 184 -7.54 6.13 -2.26
C MET A 184 -7.61 5.11 -1.12
N ILE A 185 -6.81 5.28 -0.07
CA ILE A 185 -6.85 4.36 1.07
C ILE A 185 -8.16 4.50 1.84
N ASN A 186 -8.63 5.72 2.03
CA ASN A 186 -9.91 5.99 2.68
C ASN A 186 -11.08 5.38 1.89
N ASN A 187 -11.08 5.54 0.57
CA ASN A 187 -12.09 4.98 -0.31
C ASN A 187 -12.03 3.46 -0.36
N ALA A 188 -10.83 2.87 -0.41
CA ALA A 188 -10.65 1.42 -0.33
C ALA A 188 -11.26 0.85 0.94
N PHE A 189 -11.10 1.57 2.05
CA PHE A 189 -11.72 1.19 3.30
C PHE A 189 -13.25 1.32 3.28
N GLN A 190 -13.79 2.45 2.84
CA GLN A 190 -15.24 2.67 2.77
C GLN A 190 -15.94 1.68 1.82
N ALA A 191 -15.27 1.28 0.75
CA ALA A 191 -15.77 0.33 -0.23
C ALA A 191 -15.48 -1.15 0.12
N SER A 192 -14.87 -1.40 1.29
CA SER A 192 -14.52 -2.76 1.74
C SER A 192 -15.74 -3.52 2.24
N ASP A 193 -15.72 -4.86 2.12
CA ASP A 193 -16.83 -5.69 2.62
C ASP A 193 -16.81 -5.68 4.16
N PRO A 194 -17.87 -5.18 4.83
CA PRO A 194 -17.92 -5.09 6.29
C PRO A 194 -17.92 -6.46 6.97
N LYS A 195 -18.21 -7.56 6.26
CA LYS A 195 -18.06 -8.93 6.78
C LYS A 195 -16.59 -9.36 6.88
N ILE A 196 -15.72 -8.79 6.04
CA ILE A 196 -14.28 -9.07 6.01
C ILE A 196 -13.52 -8.02 6.86
N TYR A 197 -13.97 -6.77 6.83
CA TYR A 197 -13.38 -5.61 7.50
C TYR A 197 -14.39 -4.93 8.43
N PRO A 198 -14.74 -5.56 9.56
CA PRO A 198 -15.83 -5.07 10.39
C PRO A 198 -15.42 -3.84 11.20
N LEU A 199 -16.33 -2.86 11.29
CA LEU A 199 -16.13 -1.58 12.00
C LEU A 199 -15.97 -1.72 13.52
N ASN A 200 -16.36 -2.86 14.08
CA ASN A 200 -16.21 -3.16 15.51
C ASN A 200 -14.89 -3.86 15.84
N ASP A 201 -14.04 -4.19 14.86
CA ASP A 201 -12.69 -4.68 15.10
C ASP A 201 -11.84 -3.53 15.69
N PRO A 202 -11.35 -3.65 16.94
CA PRO A 202 -10.63 -2.57 17.61
C PRO A 202 -9.36 -2.15 16.88
N GLU A 203 -8.65 -3.08 16.25
CA GLU A 203 -7.39 -2.79 15.54
C GLU A 203 -7.68 -2.06 14.24
N LEU A 204 -8.70 -2.50 13.51
CA LEU A 204 -9.17 -1.79 12.32
C LEU A 204 -9.66 -0.38 12.67
N LYS A 205 -10.38 -0.21 13.78
CA LYS A 205 -10.82 1.11 14.26
C LYS A 205 -9.65 2.06 14.54
N GLU A 206 -8.58 1.58 15.17
CA GLU A 206 -7.36 2.38 15.37
C GLU A 206 -6.70 2.76 14.03
N ILE A 207 -6.67 1.84 13.06
CA ILE A 207 -6.17 2.11 11.71
C ILE A 207 -6.99 3.19 11.01
N PHE A 208 -8.32 3.16 11.12
CA PHE A 208 -9.17 4.19 10.50
C PHE A 208 -9.06 5.54 11.20
N GLY A 209 -8.91 5.54 12.53
CA GLY A 209 -8.60 6.76 13.27
C GLY A 209 -7.30 7.39 12.78
N ALA A 210 -6.26 6.59 12.63
CA ALA A 210 -4.96 7.04 12.14
C ALA A 210 -5.02 7.50 10.67
N LEU A 211 -5.77 6.82 9.81
CA LEU A 211 -6.00 7.22 8.42
C LEU A 211 -6.74 8.56 8.32
N THR A 212 -7.75 8.77 9.19
CA THR A 212 -8.49 10.03 9.26
C THR A 212 -7.55 11.17 9.67
N ILE A 213 -6.70 10.94 10.69
CA ILE A 213 -5.67 11.90 11.11
C ILE A 213 -4.73 12.22 9.94
N CYS A 214 -4.23 11.20 9.26
CA CYS A 214 -3.38 11.35 8.08
C CYS A 214 -4.05 12.20 7.00
N HIS A 215 -5.29 11.85 6.60
CA HIS A 215 -6.05 12.55 5.57
C HIS A 215 -6.31 14.01 5.92
N GLU A 216 -6.85 14.29 7.11
CA GLU A 216 -7.15 15.67 7.54
C GLU A 216 -5.87 16.50 7.69
N SER A 217 -4.79 15.89 8.16
CA SER A 217 -3.48 16.57 8.24
C SER A 217 -2.97 16.92 6.85
N ILE A 218 -2.99 15.98 5.89
CA ILE A 218 -2.54 16.22 4.51
C ILE A 218 -3.43 17.29 3.84
N LYS A 219 -4.75 17.20 4.01
CA LYS A 219 -5.72 18.17 3.49
C LYS A 219 -5.49 19.57 4.06
N GLY A 220 -5.35 19.69 5.39
CA GLY A 220 -5.04 20.95 6.07
C GLY A 220 -3.66 21.51 5.69
N CYS A 221 -2.70 20.63 5.38
CA CYS A 221 -1.37 20.98 4.90
C CYS A 221 -1.30 21.37 3.42
N ALA A 222 -2.37 21.17 2.65
CA ALA A 222 -2.42 21.26 1.18
C ALA A 222 -3.29 22.42 0.64
N PHE A 223 -3.63 23.43 1.44
CA PHE A 223 -4.35 24.61 0.92
C PHE A 223 -3.42 25.53 0.13
N ASP A 224 -3.29 25.22 -1.16
CA ASP A 224 -3.49 26.17 -2.27
C ASP A 224 -3.78 25.34 -3.55
N ASN A 225 -5.06 25.35 -3.96
CA ASN A 225 -5.59 24.78 -5.21
C ASN A 225 -5.57 23.25 -5.34
N VAL A 226 -6.67 22.57 -4.99
CA VAL A 226 -7.56 21.82 -5.91
C VAL A 226 -8.66 21.18 -5.04
N SER A 227 -9.92 21.57 -5.25
CA SER A 227 -11.07 20.80 -4.75
C SER A 227 -11.19 19.53 -5.59
N LEU A 228 -10.50 18.47 -5.21
CA LEU A 228 -10.75 17.14 -5.77
C LEU A 228 -11.98 16.57 -5.08
N ASP A 229 -13.14 16.91 -5.63
CA ASP A 229 -14.41 16.26 -5.33
C ASP A 229 -14.36 14.84 -5.92
N VAL A 230 -13.67 13.93 -5.22
CA VAL A 230 -13.65 12.50 -5.54
C VAL A 230 -14.83 11.85 -4.82
N THR A 231 -16.04 12.27 -5.20
CA THR A 231 -17.26 11.54 -4.84
C THR A 231 -17.28 10.28 -5.70
N LEU A 232 -16.94 9.13 -5.10
CA LEU A 232 -17.27 7.81 -5.63
C LEU A 232 -18.79 7.72 -5.73
N THR A 233 -19.35 8.02 -6.88
CA THR A 233 -20.71 7.59 -7.21
C THR A 233 -20.60 6.10 -7.53
N MET A 234 -20.95 5.25 -6.57
CA MET A 234 -21.16 3.82 -6.83
C MET A 234 -22.40 3.68 -7.73
N LEU A 235 -22.20 3.25 -8.98
CA LEU A 235 -23.26 2.68 -9.82
C LEU A 235 -23.27 1.17 -9.67
#